data_AF-A0A1R4GZK3-F1
#
_entry.id   AF-A0A1R4GZK3-F1
#
_cell.length_a   1.000
_cell.length_b   1.000
_cell.length_c   1.000
_cell.angle_alpha   90.00
_cell.angle_beta   90.00
_cell.angle_gamma   90.00
#
_symmetry.space_group_name_H-M   'P 1'
#
loop_
_entity.id
_entity.type
_entity.pdbx_description
1 polymer ?
#
loop_
_entity_poly.entity_id
_entity_poly.type
_entity_poly.pdbx_seq_one_letter_code
_entity_poly.pdbx_strand_id
1 'polypeptide(L)'
;MSNRISPQHNKSDLNPHWLVVAVMLILLATYIIACENMVDALPNPLPETQRIWIRTLCYGIAILMFPLTNLIRHIQLRLNQTMPGTKPAKNRYLLTIMVSMLLIQGIGVLGVVMFVLGDDFNTLYILVGMAALAVFLYRPKWNEYISVVEALEAQRHPSLR
;
A
#
# COMPACT_ATOMS: atom_id res chain seq x y z
N MET A 1 40.89 -20.19 -5.15
CA MET A 1 40.18 -18.92 -5.42
C MET A 1 38.69 -19.21 -5.48
N SER A 2 37.97 -18.98 -4.38
CA SER A 2 36.51 -19.17 -4.33
C SER A 2 35.85 -17.94 -4.95
N ASN A 3 35.25 -18.14 -6.12
CA ASN A 3 34.49 -17.12 -6.84
C ASN A 3 33.22 -16.81 -6.02
N ARG A 4 33.29 -15.83 -5.13
CA ARG A 4 32.13 -15.34 -4.39
C ARG A 4 31.23 -14.63 -5.38
N ILE A 5 30.29 -15.38 -5.96
CA ILE A 5 29.14 -14.80 -6.64
C ILE A 5 28.26 -14.22 -5.53
N SER A 6 28.61 -13.03 -5.05
CA SER A 6 27.63 -12.16 -4.43
C SER A 6 26.51 -12.02 -5.45
N PRO A 7 25.25 -12.39 -5.17
CA PRO A 7 24.18 -11.99 -6.07
C PRO A 7 24.24 -10.46 -6.11
N GLN A 8 24.67 -9.92 -7.26
CA GLN A 8 24.74 -8.49 -7.50
C GLN A 8 23.30 -7.99 -7.56
N HIS A 9 22.68 -7.84 -6.39
CA HIS A 9 21.34 -7.35 -6.24
C HIS A 9 21.33 -5.92 -6.77
N ASN A 10 20.64 -5.73 -7.88
CA ASN A 10 20.58 -4.46 -8.58
C ASN A 10 19.27 -3.76 -8.19
N LYS A 11 19.24 -2.42 -8.24
CA LYS A 11 18.01 -1.64 -8.04
C LYS A 11 16.87 -2.09 -8.96
N SER A 12 17.21 -2.70 -10.11
CA SER A 12 16.26 -3.33 -11.03
C SER A 12 15.40 -4.44 -10.40
N ASP A 13 15.81 -5.03 -9.28
CA ASP A 13 15.01 -6.06 -8.59
C ASP A 13 13.73 -5.50 -7.95
N LEU A 14 13.66 -4.17 -7.77
CA LEU A 14 12.48 -3.45 -7.29
C LEU A 14 11.46 -3.11 -8.39
N ASN A 15 11.77 -3.35 -9.66
CA ASN A 15 10.86 -3.06 -10.78
C ASN A 15 9.44 -3.63 -10.57
N PRO A 16 9.24 -4.90 -10.15
CA PRO A 16 7.89 -5.41 -9.90
C PRO A 16 7.20 -4.70 -8.72
N HIS A 17 7.93 -4.25 -7.71
CA HIS A 17 7.36 -3.50 -6.59
C HIS A 17 6.89 -2.10 -7.02
N TRP A 18 7.65 -1.45 -7.90
CA TRP A 18 7.24 -0.18 -8.50
C TRP A 18 6.09 -0.32 -9.49
N LEU A 19 6.00 -1.45 -10.19
CA LEU A 19 4.83 -1.77 -11.01
C LEU A 19 3.56 -1.83 -10.16
N VAL A 20 3.60 -2.45 -8.97
CA VAL A 20 2.46 -2.44 -8.03
C VAL A 20 2.06 -1.01 -7.67
N VAL A 21 3.02 -0.14 -7.37
CA VAL A 21 2.74 1.29 -7.08
C VAL A 21 2.05 1.97 -8.26
N ALA A 22 2.58 1.80 -9.47
CA ALA A 22 2.00 2.39 -10.67
C ALA A 22 0.56 1.93 -10.90
N VAL A 23 0.30 0.62 -10.77
CA VAL A 23 -1.05 0.04 -10.88
C VAL A 23 -2.00 0.63 -9.84
N MET A 24 -1.53 0.84 -8.61
CA MET A 24 -2.35 1.39 -7.52
C MET A 24 -2.70 2.86 -7.76
N LEU A 25 -1.74 3.66 -8.26
CA LEU A 25 -2.00 5.05 -8.65
C LEU A 25 -2.99 5.14 -9.82
N ILE A 26 -2.84 4.27 -10.82
CA ILE A 26 -3.80 4.18 -11.93
C ILE A 26 -5.19 3.84 -11.39
N LEU A 27 -5.29 2.88 -10.47
CA LEU A 27 -6.57 2.51 -9.88
C LEU A 27 -7.22 3.67 -9.11
N LEU A 28 -6.46 4.48 -8.38
CA LEU A 28 -6.96 5.70 -7.75
C LEU A 28 -7.46 6.74 -8.76
N ALA A 29 -6.75 6.92 -9.88
CA ALA A 29 -7.20 7.82 -10.94
C ALA A 29 -8.49 7.29 -11.60
N THR A 30 -8.58 5.97 -11.82
CA THR A 30 -9.79 5.33 -12.33
C THR A 30 -10.99 5.54 -11.40
N TYR A 31 -10.80 5.57 -10.07
CA TYR A 31 -11.90 5.87 -9.14
C TYR A 31 -12.47 7.27 -9.36
N ILE A 32 -11.62 8.28 -9.53
CA ILE A 32 -12.08 9.65 -9.81
C ILE A 32 -12.86 9.69 -11.13
N ILE A 33 -12.27 9.15 -12.19
CA ILE A 33 -12.87 9.15 -13.53
C ILE A 33 -14.21 8.39 -13.51
N ALA A 34 -14.27 7.22 -12.86
CA ALA A 34 -15.49 6.43 -12.77
C ALA A 34 -16.60 7.18 -12.02
N CYS A 35 -16.28 7.83 -10.89
CA CYS A 35 -17.22 8.63 -10.13
C CYS A 35 -17.78 9.80 -10.94
N GLU A 36 -16.93 10.55 -11.65
CA GLU A 36 -17.38 11.66 -12.52
C GLU A 36 -18.36 11.19 -13.61
N ASN A 37 -18.12 10.01 -14.21
CA ASN A 37 -19.00 9.46 -15.25
C ASN A 37 -20.30 8.85 -14.71
N MET A 38 -20.40 8.58 -13.41
CA MET A 38 -21.56 7.96 -12.77
C MET A 38 -22.46 8.96 -12.03
N VAL A 39 -22.08 10.24 -11.97
CA VAL A 39 -22.77 11.27 -11.18
C VAL A 39 -24.26 11.37 -11.52
N ASP A 40 -24.61 11.32 -12.80
CA ASP A 40 -25.99 11.47 -13.28
C ASP A 40 -26.85 10.23 -13.04
N ALA A 41 -26.21 9.07 -12.80
CA ALA A 41 -26.86 7.79 -12.58
C ALA A 41 -27.12 7.48 -11.10
N LEU A 42 -26.63 8.33 -10.19
CA LEU A 42 -26.69 8.07 -8.76
C LEU A 42 -28.09 8.38 -8.19
N PRO A 43 -28.64 7.50 -7.34
CA PRO A 43 -29.94 7.72 -6.69
C PRO A 43 -29.93 8.95 -5.77
N ASN A 44 -31.14 9.36 -5.34
CA ASN A 44 -31.32 10.46 -4.41
C ASN A 44 -30.36 10.35 -3.21
N PRO A 45 -29.63 11.44 -2.90
CA PRO A 45 -28.59 11.41 -1.90
C PRO A 45 -29.19 11.15 -0.51
N LEU A 46 -28.44 10.47 0.36
CA LEU A 46 -28.86 10.22 1.74
C LEU A 46 -29.21 11.53 2.48
N PRO A 47 -30.02 11.49 3.55
CA PRO A 47 -30.24 12.66 4.40
C PRO A 47 -28.92 13.24 4.91
N GLU A 48 -28.81 14.58 4.92
CA GLU A 48 -27.58 15.30 5.26
C GLU A 48 -27.00 14.88 6.61
N THR A 49 -27.84 14.72 7.63
CA THR A 49 -27.44 14.29 8.98
C THR A 49 -26.71 12.94 8.96
N GLN A 50 -27.21 11.97 8.20
CA GLN A 50 -26.56 10.65 8.09
C GLN A 50 -25.25 10.75 7.33
N ARG A 51 -25.20 11.57 6.27
CA ARG A 51 -23.99 11.79 5.48
C ARG A 51 -22.85 12.34 6.32
N ILE A 52 -23.14 13.32 7.19
CA ILE A 52 -22.15 13.93 8.10
C ILE A 52 -21.57 12.87 9.05
N TRP A 53 -22.41 12.01 9.62
CA TRP A 53 -21.96 10.93 10.50
C TRP A 53 -21.05 9.94 9.79
N ILE A 54 -21.45 9.47 8.59
CA ILE A 54 -20.65 8.53 7.81
C ILE A 54 -19.33 9.18 7.37
N ARG A 55 -19.35 10.44 6.92
CA ARG A 55 -18.15 11.18 6.54
C ARG A 55 -17.15 11.27 7.70
N THR A 56 -17.64 11.61 8.88
CA THR A 56 -16.83 11.66 10.11
C THR A 56 -16.22 10.29 10.43
N LEU A 57 -16.99 9.21 10.30
CA LEU A 57 -16.51 7.85 10.49
C LEU A 57 -15.45 7.47 9.45
N CYS A 58 -15.68 7.75 8.17
CA CYS A 58 -14.74 7.48 7.09
C CYS A 58 -13.41 8.22 7.28
N TYR A 59 -13.45 9.49 7.69
CA TYR A 59 -12.22 10.23 8.02
C TYR A 59 -11.52 9.64 9.25
N GLY A 60 -12.25 9.27 10.29
CA GLY A 60 -11.68 8.59 11.46
C GLY A 60 -10.97 7.29 11.07
N ILE A 61 -11.61 6.45 10.26
CA ILE A 61 -11.01 5.21 9.76
C ILE A 61 -9.79 5.51 8.90
N ALA A 62 -9.88 6.46 7.97
CA ALA A 62 -8.76 6.85 7.10
C ALA A 62 -7.54 7.28 7.92
N ILE A 63 -7.73 8.12 8.95
CA ILE A 63 -6.66 8.57 9.85
C ILE A 63 -6.03 7.38 10.59
N LEU A 64 -6.83 6.44 11.11
CA LEU A 64 -6.34 5.25 11.81
C LEU A 64 -5.64 4.25 10.88
N MET A 65 -6.02 4.21 9.60
CA MET A 65 -5.39 3.33 8.61
C MET A 65 -3.93 3.68 8.35
N PHE A 66 -3.51 4.95 8.51
CA PHE A 66 -2.10 5.32 8.38
C PHE A 66 -1.17 4.63 9.40
N PRO A 67 -1.34 4.82 10.73
CA PRO A 67 -0.49 4.16 11.71
C PRO A 67 -0.67 2.63 11.68
N LEU A 68 -1.88 2.13 11.39
CA LEU A 68 -2.11 0.70 11.24
C LEU A 68 -1.30 0.11 10.07
N THR A 69 -1.30 0.77 8.91
CA THR A 69 -0.49 0.34 7.75
C THR A 69 0.99 0.36 8.09
N ASN A 70 1.46 1.38 8.82
CA ASN A 70 2.85 1.44 9.29
C ASN A 70 3.21 0.28 10.21
N LEU A 71 2.33 -0.05 11.16
CA LEU A 71 2.51 -1.17 12.09
C LEU A 71 2.57 -2.51 11.34
N ILE A 72 1.61 -2.75 10.44
CA ILE A 72 1.56 -3.98 9.64
C ILE A 72 2.83 -4.10 8.79
N ARG A 73 3.27 -3.02 8.13
CA ARG A 73 4.51 -3.01 7.37
C ARG A 73 5.71 -3.34 8.26
N HIS A 74 5.80 -2.74 9.44
CA HIS A 74 6.89 -3.01 10.37
C HIS A 74 6.93 -4.51 10.74
N ILE A 75 5.78 -5.09 11.11
CA ILE A 75 5.68 -6.50 11.48
C ILE A 75 6.07 -7.39 10.29
N GLN A 76 5.58 -7.09 9.08
CA GLN A 76 5.91 -7.84 7.87
C GLN A 76 7.39 -7.80 7.52
N LEU A 77 8.04 -6.63 7.64
CA LEU A 77 9.48 -6.51 7.41
C LEU A 77 10.27 -7.36 8.41
N ARG A 78 9.89 -7.33 9.69
CA ARG A 78 10.52 -8.17 10.72
C ARG A 78 10.32 -9.65 10.43
N LEU A 79 9.10 -10.08 10.08
CA LEU A 79 8.81 -11.47 9.71
C LEU A 79 9.61 -11.91 8.48
N ASN A 80 9.73 -11.05 7.47
CA ASN A 80 10.51 -11.35 6.27
C ASN A 80 12.00 -11.60 6.59
N GLN A 81 12.53 -10.88 7.59
CA GLN A 81 13.90 -11.02 8.08
C GLN A 81 14.09 -12.24 8.97
N THR A 82 13.16 -12.58 9.85
CA THR A 82 13.37 -13.60 10.90
C THR A 82 12.84 -14.98 10.54
N MET A 83 11.87 -15.09 9.63
CA MET A 83 11.23 -16.37 9.35
C MET A 83 12.13 -17.25 8.47
N PRO A 84 12.54 -18.44 8.94
CA PRO A 84 13.30 -19.37 8.11
C PRO A 84 12.43 -19.84 6.94
N GLY A 85 13.02 -19.96 5.75
CA GLY A 85 12.29 -20.47 4.60
C GLY A 85 13.00 -20.26 3.27
N THR A 86 12.61 -21.06 2.28
CA THR A 86 13.23 -21.11 0.94
C THR A 86 12.78 -19.99 -0.01
N LYS A 87 11.74 -19.23 0.37
CA LYS A 87 11.22 -18.14 -0.48
C LYS A 87 12.26 -17.03 -0.66
N PRO A 88 12.52 -16.58 -1.91
CA PRO A 88 13.50 -15.53 -2.18
C PRO A 88 13.07 -14.19 -1.58
N ALA A 89 14.05 -13.37 -1.19
CA ALA A 89 13.85 -12.05 -0.58
C ALA A 89 12.90 -11.16 -1.41
N LYS A 90 13.03 -11.23 -2.74
CA LYS A 90 12.20 -10.50 -3.71
C LYS A 90 10.70 -10.77 -3.52
N ASN A 91 10.30 -12.03 -3.43
CA ASN A 91 8.89 -12.41 -3.28
C ASN A 91 8.34 -12.05 -1.90
N ARG A 92 9.16 -12.21 -0.85
CA ARG A 92 8.79 -11.81 0.52
C ARG A 92 8.51 -10.31 0.60
N TYR A 93 9.42 -9.50 0.05
CA TYR A 93 9.26 -8.05 0.02
C TYR A 93 8.11 -7.62 -0.90
N LEU A 94 7.87 -8.33 -2.01
CA LEU A 94 6.75 -8.03 -2.91
C LEU A 94 5.40 -8.17 -2.20
N LEU A 95 5.24 -9.24 -1.41
CA LEU A 95 4.03 -9.45 -0.61
C LEU A 95 3.81 -8.31 0.39
N THR A 96 4.87 -7.85 1.06
CA THR A 96 4.79 -6.69 1.97
C THR A 96 4.32 -5.42 1.26
N ILE A 97 4.84 -5.15 0.06
CA ILE A 97 4.41 -4.00 -0.73
C ILE A 97 2.95 -4.17 -1.18
N MET A 98 2.54 -5.33 -1.68
CA MET A 98 1.16 -5.58 -2.08
C MET A 98 0.17 -5.38 -0.93
N VAL A 99 0.46 -5.92 0.26
CA VAL A 99 -0.42 -5.74 1.42
C VAL A 99 -0.46 -4.28 1.87
N SER A 100 0.68 -3.59 1.93
CA SER A 100 0.72 -2.16 2.26
C SER A 100 -0.13 -1.34 1.30
N MET A 101 0.00 -1.59 -0.01
CA MET A 101 -0.75 -0.88 -1.04
C MET A 101 -2.24 -1.19 -1.00
N LEU A 102 -2.63 -2.43 -0.71
CA LEU A 102 -4.04 -2.82 -0.58
C LEU A 102 -4.73 -2.13 0.60
N LEU A 103 -4.05 -2.02 1.74
CA LEU A 103 -4.57 -1.28 2.90
C LEU A 103 -4.82 0.19 2.55
N ILE A 104 -3.88 0.79 1.82
CA ILE A 104 -3.98 2.17 1.35
C ILE A 104 -5.13 2.35 0.37
N GLN A 105 -5.31 1.40 -0.56
CA GLN A 105 -6.47 1.42 -1.48
C GLN A 105 -7.80 1.42 -0.73
N GLY A 106 -7.87 0.81 0.45
CA GLY A 106 -9.05 0.89 1.31
C GLY A 106 -9.49 2.33 1.57
N ILE A 107 -8.54 3.27 1.76
CA ILE A 107 -8.85 4.70 1.95
C ILE A 107 -9.47 5.30 0.69
N GLY A 108 -8.93 5.00 -0.49
CA GLY A 108 -9.50 5.46 -1.76
C GLY A 108 -10.90 4.91 -2.00
N VAL A 109 -11.13 3.64 -1.66
CA VAL A 109 -12.46 3.01 -1.72
C VAL A 109 -13.46 3.69 -0.80
N LEU A 110 -13.07 4.12 0.41
CA LEU A 110 -13.95 4.91 1.28
C LEU A 110 -14.41 6.20 0.60
N GLY A 111 -13.53 6.84 -0.19
CA GLY A 111 -13.89 8.02 -0.99
C GLY A 111 -14.96 7.72 -2.02
N VAL A 112 -14.81 6.62 -2.77
CA VAL A 112 -15.80 6.16 -3.75
C VAL A 112 -17.12 5.82 -3.07
N VAL A 113 -17.09 5.12 -1.93
CA VAL A 113 -18.29 4.79 -1.16
C VAL A 113 -19.02 6.06 -0.73
N MET A 114 -18.32 7.06 -0.21
CA MET A 114 -18.93 8.34 0.17
C MET A 114 -19.58 9.04 -1.01
N PHE A 115 -18.90 9.08 -2.16
CA PHE A 115 -19.45 9.65 -3.39
C PHE A 115 -20.73 8.92 -3.83
N VAL A 116 -20.73 7.59 -3.82
CA VAL A 116 -21.90 6.78 -4.18
C VAL A 116 -23.07 6.97 -3.21
N LEU A 117 -22.81 7.31 -1.95
CA LEU A 117 -23.85 7.70 -0.97
C LEU A 117 -24.38 9.13 -1.20
N GLY A 118 -23.91 9.81 -2.24
CA GLY A 118 -24.31 11.14 -2.66
C GLY A 118 -23.53 12.26 -1.97
N ASP A 119 -22.33 11.97 -1.46
CA ASP A 119 -21.43 13.00 -0.91
C ASP A 119 -20.68 13.77 -2.00
N ASP A 120 -20.22 14.96 -1.65
CA ASP A 120 -19.56 15.87 -2.57
C ASP A 120 -18.24 15.30 -3.10
N PHE A 121 -17.87 15.74 -4.31
CA PHE A 121 -16.57 15.47 -4.91
C PHE A 121 -15.40 15.87 -4.00
N ASN A 122 -15.59 16.86 -3.13
CA ASN A 122 -14.58 17.25 -2.14
C ASN A 122 -14.16 16.08 -1.24
N THR A 123 -15.11 15.30 -0.72
CA THR A 123 -14.81 14.15 0.13
C THR A 123 -14.06 13.06 -0.65
N LEU A 124 -14.48 12.81 -1.89
CA LEU A 124 -13.79 11.89 -2.80
C LEU A 124 -12.33 12.31 -3.01
N TYR A 125 -12.09 13.57 -3.38
CA TYR A 125 -10.74 14.09 -3.63
C TYR A 125 -9.86 14.07 -2.39
N ILE A 126 -10.41 14.37 -1.20
CA ILE A 126 -9.64 14.32 0.05
C ILE A 126 -9.23 12.88 0.36
N LEU A 127 -10.15 11.91 0.30
CA LEU A 127 -9.86 10.51 0.61
C LEU A 127 -8.93 9.86 -0.42
N VAL A 128 -9.16 10.11 -1.72
CA VAL A 128 -8.25 9.65 -2.79
C VAL A 128 -6.90 10.34 -2.69
N GLY A 129 -6.85 11.62 -2.38
CA GLY A 129 -5.61 12.38 -2.16
C GLY A 129 -4.81 11.83 -0.98
N MET A 130 -5.45 11.54 0.15
CA MET A 130 -4.82 10.87 1.29
C MET A 130 -4.30 9.48 0.92
N ALA A 131 -5.06 8.70 0.13
CA ALA A 131 -4.59 7.42 -0.37
C ALA A 131 -3.34 7.58 -1.26
N ALA A 132 -3.32 8.56 -2.16
CA ALA A 132 -2.16 8.87 -3.00
C ALA A 132 -0.93 9.27 -2.17
N LEU A 133 -1.13 10.10 -1.13
CA LEU A 133 -0.06 10.47 -0.18
C LEU A 133 0.47 9.25 0.58
N ALA A 134 -0.41 8.34 0.99
CA ALA A 134 -0.01 7.11 1.64
C ALA A 134 0.77 6.20 0.67
N VAL A 135 0.35 6.07 -0.60
CA VAL A 135 1.11 5.35 -1.64
C VAL A 135 2.52 5.92 -1.75
N PHE A 136 2.66 7.25 -1.77
CA PHE A 136 3.96 7.91 -1.79
C PHE A 136 4.80 7.59 -0.54
N LEU A 137 4.19 7.58 0.65
CA LEU A 137 4.88 7.31 1.92
C LEU A 137 5.37 5.86 2.04
N TYR A 138 4.54 4.90 1.62
CA TYR A 138 4.77 3.46 1.77
C TYR A 138 5.34 2.77 0.51
N ARG A 139 5.79 3.57 -0.47
CA ARG A 139 6.50 3.12 -1.67
C ARG A 139 7.66 2.18 -1.34
N PRO A 140 8.06 1.28 -2.25
CA PRO A 140 9.20 0.41 -2.04
C PRO A 140 10.49 1.22 -1.84
N LYS A 141 11.27 0.83 -0.83
CA LYS A 141 12.55 1.45 -0.49
C LYS A 141 13.66 0.43 -0.60
N TRP A 142 14.75 0.81 -1.28
CA TRP A 142 15.91 -0.07 -1.48
C TRP A 142 16.52 -0.55 -0.17
N ASN A 143 16.62 0.34 0.83
CA ASN A 143 17.21 0.00 2.13
C ASN A 143 16.41 -1.10 2.87
N GLU A 144 15.09 -1.10 2.75
CA GLU A 144 14.26 -2.15 3.35
C GLU A 144 14.47 -3.48 2.63
N TYR A 145 14.51 -3.47 1.29
CA TYR A 145 14.75 -4.67 0.50
C TYR A 145 16.11 -5.30 0.82
N ILE A 146 17.18 -4.50 0.85
CA ILE A 146 18.53 -4.98 1.16
C ILE A 146 18.61 -5.54 2.58
N SER A 147 17.96 -4.90 3.57
CA SER A 147 17.92 -5.43 4.92
C SER A 147 17.30 -6.83 5.02
N VAL A 148 16.35 -7.17 4.12
CA VAL A 148 15.76 -8.51 4.04
C VAL A 148 16.73 -9.49 3.40
N VAL A 149 17.43 -9.08 2.34
CA VAL A 149 18.46 -9.90 1.67
C VAL A 149 19.58 -10.26 2.66
N GLU A 150 20.16 -9.26 3.34
CA GLU A 150 21.25 -9.44 4.30
C GLU A 150 20.86 -10.36 5.46
N ALA A 151 19.64 -10.19 6.01
CA ALA A 151 19.14 -11.04 7.09
C ALA A 151 19.01 -12.52 6.68
N LEU A 152 18.60 -12.77 5.43
CA LEU A 152 18.47 -14.14 4.90
C LEU A 152 19.83 -14.76 4.56
N GLU A 153 20.77 -13.98 4.05
CA GLU A 153 22.15 -14.45 3.83
C GLU A 153 22.85 -14.81 5.14
N ALA A 154 22.67 -13.99 6.19
CA ALA A 154 23.21 -14.26 7.52
C ALA A 154 22.64 -15.55 8.14
N GLN A 155 21.37 -15.88 7.87
CA GLN A 155 20.78 -17.15 8.32
C GLN A 155 21.29 -18.37 7.55
N ARG A 156 21.65 -18.19 6.27
CA ARG A 156 22.12 -19.27 5.40
C ARG A 156 23.56 -19.70 5.73
N HIS A 157 24.38 -18.79 6.26
CA HIS A 157 25.78 -19.02 6.60
C HIS A 157 26.07 -18.70 8.08
N PRO A 158 25.62 -19.54 9.03
CA PRO A 158 25.82 -19.30 10.46
C PRO A 158 27.29 -19.38 10.92
N SER A 159 28.21 -19.89 10.10
CA SER A 159 29.62 -20.17 10.44
C SER A 159 30.60 -18.99 10.30
N LEU A 160 30.11 -17.76 10.10
CA LEU A 160 30.93 -16.54 10.02
C LEU A 160 30.72 -15.60 11.23
N ARG A 161 30.12 -16.10 12.32
CA ARG A 161 30.09 -15.42 13.62
C ARG A 161 31.11 -16.01 14.56
#